data_AF-W4V560-F1
#
_entry.id   AF-W4V560-F1
#
_cell.length_a   1.000
_cell.length_b   1.000
_cell.length_c   1.000
_cell.angle_alpha   90.00
_cell.angle_beta   90.00
_cell.angle_gamma   90.00
#
_symmetry.space_group_name_H-M   'P 1'
#
loop_
_entity.id
_entity.type
_entity.pdbx_description
1 polymer ?
#
loop_
_entity_poly.entity_id
_entity_poly.type
_entity_poly.pdbx_seq_one_letter_code
_entity_poly.pdbx_strand_id
1 'polypeptide(L)' 'MEEILEILESNNKISEEEIAVMVNKSVEEVREAIKKYEEDNVILGYISLINWEKTSKESVTALIEVKVTPQRRRI' A
#
# COMPACT_ATOMS: atom_id res chain seq x y z
N MET A 1 -8.65 16.27 2.90
CA MET A 1 -8.67 14.97 3.63
C MET A 1 -8.12 13.86 2.73
N GLU A 2 -8.57 13.81 1.46
CA GLU A 2 -7.92 13.00 0.41
C GLU A 2 -6.43 13.34 0.22
N GLU A 3 -6.02 14.58 0.46
CA GLU A 3 -4.60 15.00 0.44
C GLU A 3 -3.71 14.17 1.37
N ILE A 4 -4.23 13.68 2.51
CA ILE A 4 -3.46 12.81 3.42
C ILE A 4 -3.15 11.48 2.73
N LEU A 5 -4.10 10.94 1.96
CA LEU A 5 -3.93 9.71 1.20
C LEU A 5 -2.94 9.90 0.06
N GLU A 6 -2.99 11.03 -0.67
CA GLU A 6 -2.02 11.35 -1.73
C GLU A 6 -0.59 11.49 -1.19
N ILE A 7 -0.45 12.11 -0.02
CA ILE A 7 0.85 12.24 0.65
C ILE A 7 1.38 10.87 1.09
N LEU A 8 0.53 10.04 1.69
CA LEU A 8 0.89 8.68 2.13
C LEU A 8 1.17 7.73 0.96
N GLU A 9 0.50 7.90 -0.17
CA GLU A 9 0.77 7.17 -1.41
C GLU A 9 2.17 7.50 -1.94
N SER A 10 2.54 8.78 -1.93
CA SER A 10 3.85 9.24 -2.39
C SER A 10 4.99 8.89 -1.43
N ASN A 11 4.73 8.97 -0.13
CA ASN A 11 5.71 8.66 0.91
C ASN A 11 5.03 8.17 2.19
N ASN A 12 4.89 6.85 2.32
CA ASN A 12 4.30 6.24 3.52
C ASN A 12 5.14 6.38 4.80
N LYS A 13 6.36 6.91 4.71
CA LYS A 13 7.29 7.01 5.83
C LYS A 13 7.35 8.41 6.44
N ILE A 14 6.56 9.34 5.89
CA ILE A 14 6.48 10.72 6.38
C ILE A 14 5.84 10.76 7.77
N SER A 15 6.28 11.71 8.59
CA SER A 15 5.81 11.85 9.97
C SER A 15 4.41 12.46 10.01
N GLU A 16 3.57 12.08 10.98
CA GLU A 16 2.23 12.66 11.17
C GLU A 16 2.32 14.19 11.35
N GLU A 17 3.39 14.68 11.97
CA GLU A 17 3.68 16.10 12.17
C GLU A 17 3.99 16.83 10.86
N GLU A 18 4.70 16.19 9.94
CA GLU A 18 5.02 16.76 8.63
C GLU A 18 3.78 16.80 7.74
N ILE A 19 2.95 15.75 7.77
CA ILE A 19 1.64 15.74 7.12
C ILE A 19 0.80 16.90 7.68
N ALA A 20 0.74 17.06 9.00
CA ALA A 20 -0.03 18.13 9.63
C ALA A 20 0.39 19.52 9.14
N VAL A 21 1.69 19.77 8.97
CA VAL A 21 2.22 21.01 8.39
C VAL A 21 1.82 21.15 6.91
N MET A 22 1.87 20.08 6.12
CA MET A 22 1.52 20.10 4.70
C MET A 22 0.04 20.36 4.45
N VAL A 23 -0.85 19.73 5.25
CA VAL A 23 -2.30 19.88 5.12
C VAL A 23 -2.86 21.01 5.99
N ASN A 24 -1.99 21.72 6.71
CA ASN A 24 -2.32 22.85 7.61
C ASN A 24 -3.39 22.48 8.66
N LYS A 25 -3.23 21.30 9.26
CA LYS A 25 -4.12 20.72 10.28
C LYS A 25 -3.36 20.43 11.56
N SER A 26 -4.10 20.11 12.63
CA SER A 26 -3.48 19.60 13.86
C SER A 26 -2.95 18.17 13.67
N VAL A 27 -1.90 17.81 14.41
CA VAL A 27 -1.32 16.47 14.40
C VAL A 27 -2.34 15.43 14.87
N GLU A 28 -3.14 15.77 15.88
CA GLU A 28 -4.22 14.93 16.40
C GLU A 28 -5.26 14.60 15.32
N GLU A 29 -5.72 15.59 14.54
CA GLU A 29 -6.67 15.34 13.45
C GLU A 29 -6.09 14.44 12.36
N VAL A 30 -4.81 14.61 12.03
CA VAL A 30 -4.14 13.77 11.04
C VAL A 30 -4.05 12.33 11.54
N ARG A 31 -3.65 12.14 12.80
CA ARG A 31 -3.57 10.81 13.42
C ARG A 31 -4.93 10.12 13.49
N GLU A 32 -5.98 10.84 13.89
CA GLU A 32 -7.36 10.29 13.87
C GLU A 32 -7.80 9.91 12.46
N ALA A 33 -7.52 10.76 11.46
CA ALA A 33 -7.86 10.48 10.08
C ALA A 33 -7.15 9.23 9.57
N ILE A 34 -5.83 9.11 9.79
CA ILE A 34 -5.04 7.93 9.39
C ILE A 34 -5.60 6.67 10.04
N LYS A 35 -5.83 6.70 11.35
CA LYS A 35 -6.38 5.56 12.08
C LYS A 35 -7.75 5.14 11.54
N LYS A 36 -8.61 6.12 11.24
CA LYS A 36 -9.91 5.86 10.62
C LYS A 36 -9.76 5.21 9.24
N TYR A 37 -8.81 5.69 8.42
CA TYR A 37 -8.54 5.09 7.11
C TYR A 37 -7.99 3.66 7.20
N GLU A 38 -7.24 3.33 8.25
CA GLU A 38 -6.82 1.94 8.52
C GLU A 38 -8.01 1.07 8.97
N GLU A 39 -8.85 1.55 9.88
CA GLU A 39 -10.03 0.83 10.37
C GLU A 39 -11.05 0.57 9.24
N ASP A 40 -11.28 1.59 8.39
CA ASP A 40 -12.18 1.51 7.24
C ASP A 40 -11.59 0.71 6.05
N ASN A 41 -10.40 0.12 6.21
CA ASN A 41 -9.66 -0.61 5.16
C ASN A 41 -9.39 0.23 3.89
N VAL A 42 -9.34 1.56 4.03
CA VAL A 42 -8.87 2.47 2.97
C VAL A 42 -7.36 2.37 2.81
N ILE A 43 -6.64 2.29 3.93
CA ILE A 43 -5.21 1.94 3.95
C ILE A 43 -5.10 0.42 4.16
N LEU A 44 -4.77 -0.30 3.10
CA LEU A 44 -4.61 -1.77 3.14
C LEU A 44 -3.25 -2.22 3.66
N GLY A 45 -2.26 -1.34 3.66
CA GLY A 45 -0.92 -1.61 4.17
C GLY A 45 0.14 -0.73 3.53
N TYR A 46 1.32 -0.72 4.16
CA TYR A 46 2.46 0.08 3.73
C TYR A 46 3.47 -0.80 3.00
N ILE A 47 3.70 -0.50 1.72
CA ILE A 47 4.62 -1.27 0.87
C ILE A 47 5.96 -0.54 0.81
N SER A 48 7.06 -1.28 1.00
CA SER A 48 8.41 -0.77 0.79
C SER A 48 8.98 -1.33 -0.51
N LEU A 49 9.53 -0.44 -1.35
CA LEU A 49 10.28 -0.84 -2.54
C LEU A 49 11.69 -1.31 -2.12
N ILE A 50 11.89 -2.63 -2.12
CA ILE A 50 13.15 -3.26 -1.72
C ILE A 50 13.88 -3.73 -2.97
N ASN A 51 15.15 -3.35 -3.11
CA ASN A 51 16.03 -3.95 -4.10
C ASN A 51 16.55 -5.29 -3.58
N TRP A 52 15.88 -6.37 -3.97
CA TRP A 52 16.21 -7.73 -3.54
C TRP A 52 17.56 -8.24 -4.07
N GLU A 53 18.10 -7.69 -5.17
CA GLU A 53 19.44 -8.05 -5.68
C GLU A 53 20.56 -7.72 -4.68
N LYS A 54 20.34 -6.71 -3.85
CA LYS A 54 21.28 -6.30 -2.79
C LYS A 54 21.03 -7.00 -1.46
N THR A 55 20.11 -7.97 -1.42
CA THR A 55 19.78 -8.71 -0.21
C THR A 55 20.20 -10.16 -0.36
N SER A 56 20.49 -10.84 0.76
CA SER A 56 20.90 -12.25 0.79
C SER A 56 19.77 -13.23 0.42
N LYS A 57 18.63 -12.74 -0.05
CA LYS A 57 17.42 -13.53 -0.29
C LYS A 57 17.43 -13.97 -1.75
N GLU A 58 17.74 -15.25 -2.00
CA GLU A 58 17.53 -15.87 -3.29
C GLU A 58 16.02 -16.04 -3.52
N SER A 59 15.40 -15.08 -4.21
CA SER A 59 14.00 -15.18 -4.63
C SER A 59 13.92 -15.63 -6.08
N VAL A 60 13.44 -16.86 -6.32
CA VAL A 60 13.14 -17.37 -7.66
C VAL A 60 11.69 -17.00 -7.99
N THR A 61 11.49 -16.08 -8.92
CA THR A 61 10.15 -15.73 -9.43
C THR A 61 9.85 -16.60 -10.66
N ALA A 62 8.84 -17.47 -10.57
CA ALA A 62 8.39 -18.28 -11.70
C ALA A 62 7.04 -17.78 -12.21
N LEU A 63 6.94 -17.52 -13.52
CA LEU A 63 5.67 -17.21 -14.18
C LEU A 63 5.07 -18.50 -14.72
N ILE A 64 3.86 -18.86 -14.27
CA ILE A 64 3.13 -20.02 -14.79
C ILE A 64 2.03 -19.51 -15.71
N GLU A 65 2.22 -19.68 -17.01
CA GLU A 65 1.20 -19.37 -18.02
C GLU A 65 0.38 -20.63 -18.32
N VAL A 66 -0.90 -20.63 -17.95
CA VAL A 66 -1.79 -21.77 -18.15
C VAL A 66 -2.73 -21.50 -19.32
N LYS A 67 -2.58 -22.27 -20.41
CA LYS A 67 -3.49 -22.24 -21.56
C LYS A 67 -4.60 -23.28 -21.38
N VAL A 68 -5.74 -22.88 -20.82
CA VAL A 68 -6.88 -23.78 -20.60
C VAL A 68 -7.83 -23.77 -21.80
N THR A 69 -8.14 -24.94 -22.35
CA THR A 69 -9.24 -25.09 -23.32
C THR A 69 -10.44 -25.70 -22.57
N PRO A 70 -11.58 -25.00 -22.47
CA PRO A 70 -12.73 -25.51 -21.72
C PRO A 70 -13.28 -26.78 -22.38
N GLN A 71 -13.13 -27.92 -21.70
CA GLN A 71 -13.73 -29.19 -22.10
C GLN A 71 -15.18 -29.24 -21.58
N ARG A 72 -16.16 -29.05 -22.47
CA ARG A 72 -17.57 -29.29 -22.14
C ARG A 72 -17.81 -30.80 -22.04
N ARG A 73 -17.78 -31.34 -20.82
CA ARG A 73 -18.29 -32.68 -20.55
C ARG A 73 -19.82 -32.61 -20.64
N ARG A 74 -20.39 -33.23 -21.67
CA ARG A 74 -21.82 -33.50 -21.76
C ARG A 74 -22.18 -34.44 -20.60
N ILE A 75 -22.99 -33.95 -19.68
CA ILE A 75 -23.77 -34.77 -18.74
C ILE A 75 -24.90 -35.41 -19.53
#